data_AF-A0A955NCX8-F1
#
_entry.id   AF-A0A955NCX8-F1
#
_cell.length_a   1.000
_cell.length_b   1.000
_cell.length_c   1.000
_cell.angle_alpha   90.00
_cell.angle_beta   90.00
_cell.angle_gamma   90.00
#
_symmetry.space_group_name_H-M   'P 1'
#
loop_
_entity.id
_entity.type
_entity.pdbx_description
1 polymer ?
#
loop_
_entity_poly.entity_id
_entity_poly.type
_entity_poly.pdbx_seq_one_letter_code
_entity_poly.pdbx_strand_id
1 'polypeptide(L)'
;MSQKTTLLFVIISLGFLAIAPSYAQFDSGSDGSDGALLIPSASGTVTMDVPEPDGIFNFTTVDIQNGATLQFNQNSLNTPVYMLATGGVTIAGIINVSGKSGTSSPPIGGLGGPGGYAGGIPGISGSPSGDGYGPGAGKRGNISNETGRASYTQKAGVPVGGGQRPNDGGIYGSPLLVPLVGGSGGGGTNGQPGTGGGGGGGACLIASDTEIFIASSGRIDAQGGGDSNNAGSGGSVRLVAPVVRGTGTIDVRGGGGGWGGTGRDRVDVIDRKQLQLIVTFVQAYSVGGFMQVFPDPLPRLDVTHVAGKDIPEGTTEAVLVTLPLNSSATQEVRVQGRDFVGLVPIRVVLTPDSGSSVIEDATIDMGSGNPSEVSLMMGFPVNTPVAVNAFTR
;
A
#
# COMPACT_ATOMS: atom_id res chain seq x y z
N MET A 1 91.87 8.74 20.20
CA MET A 1 90.51 8.36 20.61
C MET A 1 89.55 8.82 19.53
N SER A 2 89.04 7.89 18.73
CA SER A 2 88.13 8.16 17.61
C SER A 2 86.70 7.84 18.06
N GLN A 3 85.86 8.85 18.29
CA GLN A 3 84.43 8.64 18.52
C GLN A 3 83.74 8.30 17.19
N LYS A 4 83.11 7.12 17.13
CA LYS A 4 82.25 6.70 16.03
C LYS A 4 80.83 7.20 16.34
N THR A 5 80.30 8.06 15.49
CA THR A 5 78.91 8.53 15.56
C THR A 5 78.03 7.54 14.80
N THR A 6 77.20 6.79 15.51
CA THR A 6 76.20 5.89 14.93
C THR A 6 74.95 6.69 14.59
N LEU A 7 74.61 6.78 13.30
CA LEU A 7 73.40 7.43 12.80
C LEU A 7 72.23 6.42 12.82
N LEU A 8 71.20 6.68 13.62
CA LEU A 8 70.00 5.86 13.72
C LEU A 8 68.98 6.35 12.66
N PHE A 9 68.67 5.52 11.65
CA PHE A 9 67.61 5.81 10.68
C PHE A 9 66.24 5.43 11.29
N VAL A 10 65.40 6.42 11.56
CA VAL A 10 63.99 6.24 11.91
C VAL A 10 63.19 6.19 10.60
N ILE A 11 62.65 5.02 10.26
CA ILE A 11 61.69 4.85 9.17
C ILE A 11 60.32 5.29 9.70
N ILE A 12 59.84 6.46 9.28
CA ILE A 12 58.46 6.89 9.50
C ILE A 12 57.62 6.27 8.39
N SER A 13 56.85 5.22 8.71
CA SER A 13 55.83 4.71 7.78
C SER A 13 54.65 5.70 7.78
N LEU A 14 54.47 6.38 6.64
CA LEU A 14 53.28 7.18 6.38
C LEU A 14 52.11 6.23 6.11
N GLY A 15 51.34 5.90 7.14
CA GLY A 15 50.08 5.19 6.99
C GLY A 15 49.09 6.05 6.22
N PHE A 16 48.73 5.63 5.01
CA PHE A 16 47.59 6.18 4.28
C PHE A 16 46.31 5.83 5.06
N LEU A 17 45.81 6.79 5.84
CA LEU A 17 44.46 6.69 6.41
C LEU A 17 43.49 6.89 5.25
N ALA A 18 42.95 5.80 4.71
CA ALA A 18 41.82 5.87 3.80
C ALA A 18 40.63 6.43 4.59
N ILE A 19 40.37 7.72 4.44
CA ILE A 19 39.12 8.33 4.89
C ILE A 19 38.05 7.77 3.96
N ALA A 20 37.44 6.65 4.35
CA ALA A 20 36.20 6.22 3.72
C ALA A 20 35.22 7.39 3.86
N PRO A 21 34.60 7.86 2.77
CA PRO A 21 33.55 8.87 2.89
C PRO A 21 32.49 8.29 3.82
N SER A 22 32.32 8.89 5.00
CA SER A 22 31.18 8.63 5.87
C SER A 22 29.96 9.26 5.18
N TYR A 23 29.36 8.54 4.24
CA TYR A 23 27.96 8.78 3.95
C TYR A 23 27.23 8.65 5.29
N ALA A 24 26.34 9.58 5.61
CA ALA A 24 25.41 9.34 6.69
C ALA A 24 24.77 7.97 6.40
N GLN A 25 25.01 7.01 7.29
CA GLN A 25 24.50 5.66 7.13
C GLN A 25 22.99 5.78 7.10
N PHE A 26 22.36 5.38 5.99
CA PHE A 26 20.92 5.28 5.96
C PHE A 26 20.51 4.21 6.96
N ASP A 27 19.51 4.53 7.77
CA ASP A 27 18.89 3.62 8.73
C ASP A 27 17.50 3.25 8.19
N SER A 28 17.31 1.96 7.92
CA SER A 28 16.03 1.39 7.51
C SER A 28 14.99 1.39 8.63
N GLY A 29 15.41 1.57 9.88
CA GLY A 29 14.58 1.42 11.07
C GLY A 29 14.42 -0.02 11.54
N SER A 30 15.09 -0.99 10.90
CA SER A 30 15.06 -2.39 11.35
C SER A 30 15.87 -2.57 12.64
N ASP A 31 15.29 -3.24 13.63
CA ASP A 31 16.02 -3.68 14.83
C ASP A 31 16.59 -5.11 14.71
N GLY A 32 16.30 -5.81 13.60
CA GLY A 32 16.77 -7.17 13.33
C GLY A 32 16.10 -8.27 14.16
N SER A 33 15.03 -7.98 14.90
CA SER A 33 14.36 -8.93 15.80
C SER A 33 13.77 -10.17 15.11
N ASP A 34 13.42 -10.09 13.83
CA ASP A 34 12.94 -11.23 13.03
C ASP A 34 14.05 -12.10 12.43
N GLY A 35 15.32 -11.74 12.65
CA GLY A 35 16.47 -12.50 12.16
C GLY A 35 16.60 -12.50 10.64
N ALA A 36 17.25 -13.50 10.06
CA ALA A 36 17.44 -13.60 8.62
C ALA A 36 16.26 -14.34 7.96
N LEU A 37 15.64 -13.74 6.95
CA LEU A 37 14.63 -14.39 6.13
C LEU A 37 15.28 -15.07 4.92
N LEU A 38 15.15 -16.39 4.83
CA LEU A 38 15.54 -17.18 3.66
C LEU A 38 14.33 -17.96 3.15
N ILE A 39 13.96 -17.75 1.88
CA ILE A 39 12.98 -18.55 1.17
C ILE A 39 13.68 -19.34 0.05
N PRO A 40 13.99 -20.64 0.27
CA PRO A 40 14.72 -21.46 -0.69
C PRO A 40 13.99 -21.70 -2.01
N SER A 41 14.74 -21.96 -3.08
CA SER A 41 14.21 -22.15 -4.45
C SER A 41 13.17 -23.28 -4.58
N ALA A 42 13.24 -24.29 -3.73
CA ALA A 42 12.36 -25.46 -3.74
C ALA A 42 11.08 -25.27 -2.90
N SER A 43 10.89 -24.13 -2.24
CA SER A 43 9.79 -23.93 -1.30
C SER A 43 8.42 -23.69 -1.96
N GLY A 44 8.37 -23.45 -3.27
CA GLY A 44 7.12 -23.09 -3.94
C GLY A 44 6.56 -21.78 -3.39
N THR A 45 5.31 -21.77 -2.92
CA THR A 45 4.69 -20.60 -2.30
C THR A 45 4.74 -20.71 -0.77
N VAL A 46 5.46 -19.78 -0.14
CA VAL A 46 5.48 -19.57 1.31
C VAL A 46 4.56 -18.40 1.64
N THR A 47 3.70 -18.58 2.64
CA THR A 47 2.79 -17.53 3.13
C THR A 47 3.19 -17.13 4.54
N MET A 48 3.37 -15.83 4.78
CA MET A 48 3.59 -15.26 6.11
C MET A 48 2.36 -14.43 6.54
N ASP A 49 2.07 -14.36 7.82
CA ASP A 49 1.06 -13.44 8.32
C ASP A 49 1.67 -12.04 8.44
N VAL A 50 0.96 -11.00 7.97
CA VAL A 50 1.41 -9.62 8.17
C VAL A 50 1.40 -9.31 9.68
N PRO A 51 2.47 -8.71 10.25
CA PRO A 51 2.56 -8.42 11.67
C PRO A 51 1.46 -7.47 12.14
N GLU A 52 0.96 -7.72 13.33
CA GLU A 52 0.06 -6.80 14.03
C GLU A 52 0.86 -5.82 14.90
N PRO A 53 0.46 -4.55 15.01
CA PRO A 53 -0.67 -3.91 14.32
C PRO A 53 -0.27 -3.15 13.04
N ASP A 54 1.03 -3.09 12.71
CA ASP A 54 1.60 -2.10 11.78
C ASP A 54 2.12 -2.69 10.46
N GLY A 55 2.21 -4.02 10.36
CA GLY A 55 2.74 -4.74 9.21
C GLY A 55 4.26 -4.65 9.04
N ILE A 56 5.00 -4.36 10.12
CA ILE A 56 6.46 -4.19 10.09
C ILE A 56 7.18 -5.49 10.42
N PHE A 57 7.99 -5.95 9.49
CA PHE A 57 9.02 -6.96 9.71
C PHE A 57 10.39 -6.32 9.88
N ASN A 58 11.15 -6.76 10.87
CA ASN A 58 12.49 -6.30 11.22
C ASN A 58 13.56 -7.38 11.00
N PHE A 59 13.99 -7.54 9.77
CA PHE A 59 14.98 -8.54 9.39
C PHE A 59 16.42 -8.05 9.59
N THR A 60 17.34 -9.00 9.70
CA THR A 60 18.77 -8.75 9.45
C THR A 60 19.08 -8.80 7.97
N THR A 61 18.61 -9.82 7.26
CA THR A 61 18.78 -9.99 5.81
C THR A 61 17.54 -10.64 5.20
N VAL A 62 17.34 -10.46 3.91
CA VAL A 62 16.25 -11.11 3.15
C VAL A 62 16.83 -11.76 1.90
N ASP A 63 16.59 -13.05 1.70
CA ASP A 63 16.93 -13.80 0.47
C ASP A 63 15.71 -14.61 0.00
N ILE A 64 15.08 -14.15 -1.09
CA ILE A 64 14.01 -14.87 -1.78
C ILE A 64 14.58 -15.50 -3.03
N GLN A 65 14.83 -16.81 -3.01
CA GLN A 65 15.53 -17.49 -4.09
C GLN A 65 14.64 -17.74 -5.31
N ASN A 66 15.29 -17.87 -6.48
CA ASN A 66 14.61 -18.12 -7.74
C ASN A 66 13.72 -19.38 -7.67
N GLY A 67 12.51 -19.32 -8.22
CA GLY A 67 11.53 -20.40 -8.17
C GLY A 67 10.62 -20.39 -6.93
N ALA A 68 10.93 -19.56 -5.93
CA ALA A 68 10.07 -19.38 -4.76
C ALA A 68 9.16 -18.15 -4.88
N THR A 69 8.04 -18.19 -4.18
CA THR A 69 7.10 -17.07 -4.00
C THR A 69 6.87 -16.84 -2.51
N LEU A 70 7.10 -15.63 -2.04
CA LEU A 70 6.66 -15.14 -0.75
C LEU A 70 5.35 -14.37 -0.94
N GLN A 71 4.30 -14.74 -0.22
CA GLN A 71 3.02 -14.01 -0.17
C GLN A 71 2.59 -13.82 1.29
N PHE A 72 1.54 -13.03 1.50
CA PHE A 72 1.11 -12.68 2.85
C PHE A 72 -0.39 -12.83 3.08
N ASN A 73 -0.77 -13.28 4.27
CA ASN A 73 -2.13 -13.16 4.78
C ASN A 73 -2.32 -11.77 5.40
N GLN A 74 -3.49 -11.17 5.18
CA GLN A 74 -3.83 -9.86 5.74
C GLN A 74 -3.91 -9.93 7.27
N ASN A 75 -3.45 -8.88 7.93
CA ASN A 75 -3.73 -8.66 9.35
C ASN A 75 -5.11 -7.98 9.51
N SER A 76 -5.53 -7.72 10.74
CA SER A 76 -6.86 -7.21 11.10
C SER A 76 -7.20 -5.84 10.47
N LEU A 77 -6.21 -4.95 10.37
CA LEU A 77 -6.34 -3.67 9.65
C LEU A 77 -6.05 -3.76 8.16
N ASN A 78 -5.57 -4.92 7.69
CA ASN A 78 -5.02 -5.13 6.37
C ASN A 78 -3.99 -4.03 6.01
N THR A 79 -2.97 -3.87 6.86
CA THR A 79 -1.90 -2.89 6.67
C THR A 79 -1.00 -3.23 5.49
N PRO A 80 -0.27 -2.23 4.94
CA PRO A 80 0.85 -2.50 4.03
C PRO A 80 1.92 -3.40 4.66
N VAL A 81 2.69 -4.07 3.81
CA VAL A 81 3.87 -4.86 4.23
C VAL A 81 5.10 -3.95 4.26
N TYR A 82 5.75 -3.83 5.41
CA TYR A 82 7.06 -3.19 5.54
C TYR A 82 8.11 -4.27 5.83
N MET A 83 9.09 -4.42 4.95
CA MET A 83 10.24 -5.31 5.14
C MET A 83 11.48 -4.44 5.37
N LEU A 84 11.89 -4.30 6.63
CA LEU A 84 13.05 -3.49 7.01
C LEU A 84 14.23 -4.42 7.26
N ALA A 85 15.43 -4.08 6.79
CA ALA A 85 16.61 -4.92 6.91
C ALA A 85 17.88 -4.14 7.28
N THR A 86 18.60 -4.60 8.30
CA THR A 86 19.92 -4.03 8.66
C THR A 86 21.03 -4.40 7.67
N GLY A 87 20.80 -5.43 6.86
CA GLY A 87 21.71 -5.94 5.84
C GLY A 87 21.04 -6.06 4.48
N GLY A 88 21.69 -6.81 3.58
CA GLY A 88 21.27 -6.89 2.18
C GLY A 88 19.92 -7.60 1.97
N VAL A 89 19.18 -7.13 0.96
CA VAL A 89 17.95 -7.76 0.47
C VAL A 89 18.16 -8.26 -0.96
N THR A 90 18.02 -9.56 -1.17
CA THR A 90 18.10 -10.21 -2.49
C THR A 90 16.76 -10.83 -2.87
N ILE A 91 16.25 -10.44 -4.04
CA ILE A 91 14.99 -10.94 -4.60
C ILE A 91 15.29 -11.58 -5.95
N ALA A 92 15.40 -12.90 -5.96
CA ALA A 92 15.50 -13.71 -7.18
C ALA A 92 14.22 -14.48 -7.49
N GLY A 93 13.35 -14.69 -6.50
CA GLY A 93 11.99 -15.20 -6.63
C GLY A 93 10.94 -14.09 -6.68
N ILE A 94 9.73 -14.38 -6.22
CA ILE A 94 8.58 -13.46 -6.27
C ILE A 94 8.20 -13.02 -4.86
N ILE A 95 8.01 -11.72 -4.66
CA ILE A 95 7.23 -11.17 -3.53
C ILE A 95 5.86 -10.78 -4.08
N ASN A 96 4.79 -11.35 -3.54
CA ASN A 96 3.43 -11.15 -4.04
C ASN A 96 2.50 -10.57 -2.96
N VAL A 97 2.11 -9.31 -3.18
CA VAL A 97 1.09 -8.58 -2.43
C VAL A 97 -0.12 -8.26 -3.31
N SER A 98 -0.37 -9.00 -4.39
CA SER A 98 -1.46 -8.71 -5.33
C SER A 98 -2.85 -8.96 -4.75
N GLY A 99 -3.82 -8.16 -5.19
CA GLY A 99 -5.24 -8.37 -4.92
C GLY A 99 -5.80 -9.59 -5.64
N LYS A 100 -7.00 -10.00 -5.24
CA LYS A 100 -7.71 -11.18 -5.78
C LYS A 100 -8.89 -10.76 -6.64
N SER A 101 -9.27 -11.62 -7.57
CA SER A 101 -10.50 -11.44 -8.35
C SER A 101 -11.72 -11.74 -7.47
N GLY A 102 -12.80 -10.97 -7.67
CA GLY A 102 -14.12 -11.34 -7.15
C GLY A 102 -14.67 -12.56 -7.88
N THR A 103 -15.67 -13.20 -7.28
CA THR A 103 -16.32 -14.39 -7.83
C THR A 103 -17.84 -14.26 -7.81
N SER A 104 -18.51 -14.97 -8.72
CA SER A 104 -19.97 -15.12 -8.72
C SER A 104 -20.43 -16.36 -7.93
N SER A 105 -19.52 -17.31 -7.67
CA SER A 105 -19.77 -18.53 -6.90
C SER A 105 -18.53 -18.93 -6.09
N PRO A 106 -18.47 -18.66 -4.78
CA PRO A 106 -19.46 -17.90 -4.00
C PRO A 106 -19.56 -16.43 -4.47
N PRO A 107 -20.69 -15.74 -4.24
CA PRO A 107 -20.89 -14.35 -4.66
C PRO A 107 -20.14 -13.38 -3.73
N ILE A 108 -18.84 -13.16 -3.98
CA ILE A 108 -17.97 -12.32 -3.14
C ILE A 108 -17.15 -11.33 -3.96
N GLY A 109 -16.88 -10.17 -3.37
CA GLY A 109 -15.87 -9.24 -3.88
C GLY A 109 -14.47 -9.81 -3.74
N GLY A 110 -13.56 -9.38 -4.60
CA GLY A 110 -12.15 -9.79 -4.54
C GLY A 110 -11.47 -9.17 -3.33
N LEU A 111 -10.73 -9.96 -2.56
CA LEU A 111 -9.93 -9.45 -1.46
C LEU A 111 -8.84 -8.51 -2.00
N GLY A 112 -8.58 -7.41 -1.29
CA GLY A 112 -7.39 -6.61 -1.53
C GLY A 112 -6.12 -7.43 -1.25
N GLY A 113 -4.99 -7.00 -1.80
CA GLY A 113 -3.70 -7.43 -1.27
C GLY A 113 -3.46 -6.83 0.12
N PRO A 114 -2.40 -7.25 0.84
CA PRO A 114 -1.92 -6.54 2.03
C PRO A 114 -1.82 -5.02 1.80
N GLY A 115 -2.56 -4.20 2.54
CA GLY A 115 -2.58 -2.74 2.35
C GLY A 115 -3.46 -2.23 1.20
N GLY A 116 -4.08 -3.12 0.41
CA GLY A 116 -5.03 -2.81 -0.67
C GLY A 116 -6.48 -3.07 -0.25
N TYR A 117 -7.44 -2.46 -0.95
CA TYR A 117 -8.86 -2.52 -0.58
C TYR A 117 -9.64 -3.59 -1.34
N ALA A 118 -10.69 -4.12 -0.74
CA ALA A 118 -11.56 -5.13 -1.34
C ALA A 118 -12.41 -4.57 -2.51
N GLY A 119 -12.79 -5.44 -3.44
CA GLY A 119 -13.79 -5.17 -4.46
C GLY A 119 -15.22 -5.27 -3.93
N GLY A 120 -16.15 -4.64 -4.65
CA GLY A 120 -17.57 -4.65 -4.28
C GLY A 120 -18.21 -6.02 -4.48
N ILE A 121 -19.14 -6.38 -3.60
CA ILE A 121 -19.84 -7.66 -3.71
C ILE A 121 -20.75 -7.70 -4.95
N PRO A 122 -20.96 -8.87 -5.58
CA PRO A 122 -21.96 -9.03 -6.62
C PRO A 122 -23.38 -8.82 -6.07
N GLY A 123 -24.28 -8.37 -6.93
CA GLY A 123 -25.71 -8.38 -6.61
C GLY A 123 -26.24 -9.81 -6.54
N ILE A 124 -27.21 -10.03 -5.66
CA ILE A 124 -27.94 -11.29 -5.48
C ILE A 124 -29.44 -11.01 -5.36
N SER A 125 -30.26 -12.05 -5.24
CA SER A 125 -31.72 -11.88 -5.14
C SER A 125 -32.09 -11.01 -3.95
N GLY A 126 -32.73 -9.87 -4.22
CA GLY A 126 -33.14 -8.91 -3.19
C GLY A 126 -32.03 -8.04 -2.61
N SER A 127 -30.77 -8.13 -3.06
CA SER A 127 -29.68 -7.25 -2.61
C SER A 127 -28.87 -6.72 -3.81
N PRO A 128 -28.74 -5.39 -3.96
CA PRO A 128 -27.92 -4.83 -5.05
C PRO A 128 -26.44 -5.17 -4.85
N SER A 129 -25.65 -5.01 -5.92
CA SER A 129 -24.19 -5.05 -5.80
C SER A 129 -23.65 -3.91 -4.92
N GLY A 130 -22.41 -4.07 -4.46
CA GLY A 130 -21.67 -3.05 -3.71
C GLY A 130 -20.72 -2.25 -4.59
N ASP A 131 -20.44 -1.00 -4.21
CA ASP A 131 -19.26 -0.29 -4.68
C ASP A 131 -17.98 -1.01 -4.19
N GLY A 132 -16.85 -0.76 -4.83
CA GLY A 132 -15.55 -1.18 -4.29
C GLY A 132 -15.15 -0.38 -3.05
N TYR A 133 -14.11 -0.83 -2.37
CA TYR A 133 -13.55 -0.14 -1.20
C TYR A 133 -12.29 0.64 -1.61
N GLY A 134 -11.97 1.68 -0.83
CA GLY A 134 -10.76 2.50 -0.99
C GLY A 134 -10.97 3.85 -1.69
N PRO A 135 -9.95 4.74 -1.67
CA PRO A 135 -10.09 6.13 -2.13
C PRO A 135 -10.39 6.28 -3.63
N GLY A 136 -9.96 5.31 -4.42
CA GLY A 136 -10.17 5.23 -5.86
C GLY A 136 -11.13 4.10 -6.24
N ALA A 137 -12.05 3.72 -5.36
CA ALA A 137 -13.01 2.65 -5.59
C ALA A 137 -13.85 2.84 -6.86
N GLY A 138 -14.07 1.75 -7.57
CA GLY A 138 -15.04 1.71 -8.66
C GLY A 138 -16.48 1.61 -8.14
N LYS A 139 -17.41 2.35 -8.74
CA LYS A 139 -18.83 2.26 -8.38
C LYS A 139 -19.48 1.00 -8.93
N ARG A 140 -20.51 0.52 -8.24
CA ARG A 140 -21.36 -0.57 -8.69
C ARG A 140 -22.04 -0.27 -10.03
N GLY A 141 -22.42 -1.31 -10.76
CA GLY A 141 -23.11 -1.19 -12.06
C GLY A 141 -24.30 -2.13 -12.19
N ASN A 142 -25.30 -1.77 -13.01
CA ASN A 142 -26.43 -2.66 -13.28
C ASN A 142 -26.05 -3.79 -14.25
N ILE A 143 -25.12 -3.51 -15.16
CA ILE A 143 -24.55 -4.45 -16.13
C ILE A 143 -23.03 -4.29 -16.17
N SER A 144 -22.32 -5.27 -16.75
CA SER A 144 -20.87 -5.38 -16.66
C SER A 144 -20.10 -4.23 -17.33
N ASN A 145 -20.63 -3.59 -18.37
CA ASN A 145 -19.97 -2.43 -18.97
C ASN A 145 -20.26 -1.10 -18.24
N GLU A 146 -21.18 -1.12 -17.27
CA GLU A 146 -21.49 0.01 -16.39
C GLU A 146 -20.74 -0.07 -15.06
N THR A 147 -20.15 -1.22 -14.69
CA THR A 147 -19.36 -1.28 -13.47
C THR A 147 -18.13 -0.40 -13.57
N GLY A 148 -17.86 0.26 -12.45
CA GLY A 148 -16.70 1.08 -12.22
C GLY A 148 -15.49 0.23 -11.93
N ARG A 149 -14.40 0.57 -12.58
CA ARG A 149 -13.06 0.05 -12.25
C ARG A 149 -12.44 0.95 -11.20
N ALA A 150 -11.59 0.38 -10.35
CA ALA A 150 -10.80 1.21 -9.44
C ALA A 150 -9.67 1.92 -10.17
N SER A 151 -9.36 3.12 -9.70
CA SER A 151 -8.25 3.94 -10.18
C SER A 151 -7.21 4.12 -9.07
N TYR A 152 -5.99 4.50 -9.43
CA TYR A 152 -4.97 4.98 -8.47
C TYR A 152 -4.24 6.15 -9.11
N THR A 153 -2.99 6.02 -9.55
CA THR A 153 -2.21 7.18 -10.02
C THR A 153 -2.72 7.70 -11.36
N GLN A 154 -3.50 6.86 -12.03
CA GLN A 154 -4.15 7.11 -13.30
C GLN A 154 -5.58 6.61 -13.23
N LYS A 155 -6.43 7.26 -14.03
CA LYS A 155 -7.80 6.80 -14.25
C LYS A 155 -7.79 5.43 -14.93
N ALA A 156 -8.70 4.57 -14.49
CA ALA A 156 -8.94 3.26 -15.07
C ALA A 156 -9.22 3.33 -16.59
N GLY A 157 -8.89 2.25 -17.31
CA GLY A 157 -9.02 2.13 -18.76
C GLY A 157 -7.98 2.91 -19.58
N VAL A 158 -7.43 4.01 -19.05
CA VAL A 158 -6.39 4.80 -19.74
C VAL A 158 -5.13 4.00 -20.10
N PRO A 159 -4.57 3.13 -19.21
CA PRO A 159 -3.30 2.45 -19.50
C PRO A 159 -3.36 1.52 -20.72
N VAL A 160 -4.55 1.07 -21.10
CA VAL A 160 -4.79 0.11 -22.19
C VAL A 160 -5.63 0.70 -23.34
N GLY A 161 -5.85 2.02 -23.34
CA GLY A 161 -6.63 2.69 -24.40
C GLY A 161 -8.14 2.40 -24.37
N GLY A 162 -8.66 1.93 -23.24
CA GLY A 162 -10.05 1.49 -23.06
C GLY A 162 -11.07 2.57 -22.75
N GLY A 163 -10.63 3.83 -22.61
CA GLY A 163 -11.48 4.97 -22.22
C GLY A 163 -11.94 4.95 -20.76
N GLN A 164 -12.36 6.12 -20.27
CA GLN A 164 -12.86 6.31 -18.91
C GLN A 164 -14.38 6.11 -18.87
N ARG A 165 -14.90 5.51 -17.79
CA ARG A 165 -16.33 5.37 -17.52
C ARG A 165 -16.78 6.32 -16.40
N PRO A 166 -18.06 6.75 -16.36
CA PRO A 166 -18.58 7.59 -15.28
C PRO A 166 -18.47 6.96 -13.89
N ASN A 167 -18.50 5.62 -13.84
CA ASN A 167 -18.44 4.84 -12.59
C ASN A 167 -17.00 4.51 -12.16
N ASP A 168 -15.98 4.84 -12.97
CA ASP A 168 -14.58 4.58 -12.61
C ASP A 168 -14.13 5.49 -11.46
N GLY A 169 -13.35 4.91 -10.54
CA GLY A 169 -12.90 5.58 -9.32
C GLY A 169 -12.01 6.80 -9.55
N GLY A 170 -11.88 7.65 -8.54
CA GLY A 170 -10.99 8.82 -8.53
C GLY A 170 -9.51 8.42 -8.49
N ILE A 171 -8.63 9.33 -8.93
CA ILE A 171 -7.19 9.15 -8.71
C ILE A 171 -6.84 9.55 -7.27
N TYR A 172 -5.82 8.90 -6.70
CA TYR A 172 -5.33 9.19 -5.36
C TYR A 172 -3.86 8.78 -5.20
N GLY A 173 -3.34 8.96 -3.99
CA GLY A 173 -2.03 8.48 -3.57
C GLY A 173 -0.91 9.51 -3.77
N SER A 174 0.11 9.41 -2.93
CA SER A 174 1.22 10.36 -2.88
C SER A 174 2.34 9.99 -3.85
N PRO A 175 2.94 10.96 -4.57
CA PRO A 175 4.15 10.71 -5.35
C PRO A 175 5.36 10.24 -4.54
N LEU A 176 5.37 10.52 -3.23
CA LEU A 176 6.40 10.05 -2.32
C LEU A 176 6.10 8.66 -1.76
N LEU A 177 4.89 8.13 -1.95
CA LEU A 177 4.41 6.92 -1.25
C LEU A 177 4.58 7.03 0.28
N VAL A 178 4.28 8.23 0.80
CA VAL A 178 4.19 8.54 2.22
C VAL A 178 2.89 9.29 2.48
N PRO A 179 1.95 8.73 3.26
CA PRO A 179 1.96 7.34 3.73
C PRO A 179 1.87 6.34 2.56
N LEU A 180 2.28 5.11 2.80
CA LEU A 180 2.16 4.03 1.83
C LEU A 180 0.70 3.55 1.80
N VAL A 181 0.09 3.49 0.61
CA VAL A 181 -1.32 3.09 0.44
C VAL A 181 -1.45 2.19 -0.78
N GLY A 182 -2.15 1.07 -0.63
CA GLY A 182 -2.39 0.11 -1.71
C GLY A 182 -3.51 0.55 -2.66
N GLY A 183 -3.85 -0.35 -3.58
CA GLY A 183 -4.85 -0.20 -4.61
C GLY A 183 -6.28 -0.27 -4.09
N SER A 184 -7.21 0.36 -4.81
CA SER A 184 -8.65 0.33 -4.51
C SER A 184 -9.35 -0.82 -5.25
N GLY A 185 -10.50 -1.25 -4.77
CA GLY A 185 -11.31 -2.30 -5.40
C GLY A 185 -12.27 -1.78 -6.46
N GLY A 186 -12.53 -2.61 -7.47
CA GLY A 186 -13.58 -2.35 -8.47
C GLY A 186 -14.99 -2.61 -7.93
N GLY A 187 -16.01 -2.07 -8.61
CA GLY A 187 -17.41 -2.22 -8.20
C GLY A 187 -18.02 -3.56 -8.61
N GLY A 188 -18.98 -4.04 -7.83
CA GLY A 188 -19.76 -5.23 -8.18
C GLY A 188 -20.83 -4.96 -9.25
N THR A 189 -21.17 -6.00 -10.01
CA THR A 189 -22.28 -5.96 -10.97
C THR A 189 -23.54 -6.54 -10.35
N ASN A 190 -24.70 -5.94 -10.63
CA ASN A 190 -25.98 -6.58 -10.35
C ASN A 190 -26.14 -7.89 -11.15
N GLY A 191 -26.95 -8.81 -10.63
CA GLY A 191 -27.24 -10.09 -11.29
C GLY A 191 -27.84 -11.11 -10.32
N GLN A 192 -28.01 -12.35 -10.79
CA GLN A 192 -28.59 -13.46 -10.02
C GLN A 192 -27.76 -14.76 -10.18
N PRO A 193 -26.51 -14.84 -9.66
CA PRO A 193 -25.73 -13.78 -9.04
C PRO A 193 -25.03 -12.90 -10.08
N GLY A 194 -24.66 -11.68 -9.68
CA GLY A 194 -23.77 -10.81 -10.46
C GLY A 194 -22.30 -11.23 -10.35
N THR A 195 -21.41 -10.33 -10.77
CA THR A 195 -19.95 -10.52 -10.64
C THR A 195 -19.36 -9.61 -9.57
N GLY A 196 -18.54 -10.15 -8.68
CA GLY A 196 -17.81 -9.36 -7.69
C GLY A 196 -16.71 -8.54 -8.35
N GLY A 197 -16.47 -7.33 -7.83
CA GLY A 197 -15.37 -6.49 -8.25
C GLY A 197 -14.01 -7.09 -7.86
N GLY A 198 -12.96 -6.77 -8.61
CA GLY A 198 -11.59 -7.14 -8.25
C GLY A 198 -11.06 -6.33 -7.07
N GLY A 199 -10.31 -6.97 -6.18
CA GLY A 199 -9.61 -6.29 -5.09
C GLY A 199 -8.39 -5.51 -5.60
N GLY A 200 -8.06 -4.42 -4.93
CA GLY A 200 -6.89 -3.61 -5.25
C GLY A 200 -5.58 -4.32 -4.90
N GLY A 201 -4.53 -4.02 -5.66
CA GLY A 201 -3.18 -4.51 -5.37
C GLY A 201 -2.66 -4.01 -4.03
N GLY A 202 -1.84 -4.80 -3.36
CA GLY A 202 -1.31 -4.44 -2.05
C GLY A 202 -0.23 -3.37 -2.07
N ALA A 203 0.23 -3.01 -0.90
CA ALA A 203 1.29 -2.04 -0.67
C ALA A 203 2.48 -2.71 0.01
N CYS A 204 3.68 -2.47 -0.52
CA CYS A 204 4.92 -3.02 0.03
C CYS A 204 6.01 -1.94 0.07
N LEU A 205 6.68 -1.79 1.21
CA LEU A 205 7.93 -1.07 1.33
C LEU A 205 9.04 -2.04 1.71
N ILE A 206 10.16 -1.94 1.01
CA ILE A 206 11.37 -2.69 1.33
C ILE A 206 12.48 -1.67 1.59
N ALA A 207 13.07 -1.73 2.78
CA ALA A 207 14.19 -0.87 3.14
C ALA A 207 15.40 -1.70 3.58
N SER A 208 16.59 -1.23 3.22
CA SER A 208 17.85 -1.83 3.65
C SER A 208 18.88 -0.76 3.99
N ASP A 209 19.59 -0.91 5.09
CA ASP A 209 20.73 -0.06 5.45
C ASP A 209 21.85 -0.10 4.42
N THR A 210 21.85 -1.10 3.52
CA THR A 210 22.96 -1.39 2.60
C THR A 210 22.52 -1.43 1.14
N GLU A 211 21.78 -2.46 0.74
CA GLU A 211 21.48 -2.75 -0.65
C GLU A 211 20.17 -3.54 -0.82
N ILE A 212 19.43 -3.19 -1.87
CA ILE A 212 18.37 -4.02 -2.44
C ILE A 212 18.79 -4.46 -3.84
N PHE A 213 18.90 -5.77 -4.05
CA PHE A 213 19.17 -6.38 -5.36
C PHE A 213 17.98 -7.19 -5.84
N ILE A 214 17.43 -6.83 -7.00
CA ILE A 214 16.38 -7.61 -7.68
C ILE A 214 16.99 -8.28 -8.91
N ALA A 215 17.19 -9.59 -8.82
CA ALA A 215 17.78 -10.38 -9.91
C ALA A 215 16.86 -10.37 -11.15
N SER A 216 17.38 -10.78 -12.31
CA SER A 216 16.61 -10.79 -13.56
C SER A 216 15.35 -11.68 -13.52
N SER A 217 15.34 -12.71 -12.67
CA SER A 217 14.16 -13.55 -12.40
C SER A 217 13.27 -13.00 -11.28
N GLY A 218 13.77 -12.03 -10.51
CA GLY A 218 13.11 -11.46 -9.36
C GLY A 218 11.91 -10.61 -9.74
N ARG A 219 10.84 -10.71 -8.97
CA ARG A 219 9.62 -9.93 -9.17
C ARG A 219 9.01 -9.44 -7.86
N ILE A 220 8.46 -8.23 -7.89
CA ILE A 220 7.57 -7.72 -6.86
C ILE A 220 6.22 -7.43 -7.51
N ASP A 221 5.19 -8.14 -7.03
CA ASP A 221 3.84 -8.16 -7.58
C ASP A 221 2.85 -7.47 -6.66
N ALA A 222 2.33 -6.33 -7.11
CA ALA A 222 1.28 -5.55 -6.43
C ALA A 222 0.12 -5.28 -7.39
N GLN A 223 -0.32 -6.31 -8.13
CA GLN A 223 -1.33 -6.18 -9.16
C GLN A 223 -2.75 -6.13 -8.56
N GLY A 224 -3.66 -5.40 -9.22
CA GLY A 224 -5.09 -5.49 -8.95
C GLY A 224 -5.70 -6.80 -9.45
N GLY A 225 -6.77 -7.25 -8.80
CA GLY A 225 -7.58 -8.39 -9.23
C GLY A 225 -8.72 -8.00 -10.18
N GLY A 226 -9.47 -9.00 -10.66
CA GLY A 226 -10.66 -8.80 -11.50
C GLY A 226 -10.37 -8.76 -13.00
N ASP A 227 -11.43 -8.57 -13.78
CA ASP A 227 -11.39 -8.53 -15.24
C ASP A 227 -11.36 -7.08 -15.79
N SER A 228 -11.54 -6.90 -17.10
CA SER A 228 -11.52 -5.58 -17.74
C SER A 228 -12.70 -4.66 -17.40
N ASN A 229 -13.73 -5.16 -16.75
CA ASN A 229 -14.96 -4.43 -16.47
C ASN A 229 -14.98 -3.90 -15.04
N ASN A 230 -14.57 -4.71 -14.08
CA ASN A 230 -14.62 -4.38 -12.66
C ASN A 230 -13.26 -4.58 -11.96
N ALA A 231 -12.17 -4.31 -12.68
CA ALA A 231 -10.81 -4.38 -12.17
C ALA A 231 -10.59 -3.56 -10.88
N GLY A 232 -9.85 -4.15 -9.95
CA GLY A 232 -9.13 -3.41 -8.91
C GLY A 232 -7.95 -2.65 -9.49
N SER A 233 -7.54 -1.54 -8.87
CA SER A 233 -6.34 -0.81 -9.28
C SER A 233 -5.08 -1.55 -8.85
N GLY A 234 -3.94 -1.22 -9.45
CA GLY A 234 -2.64 -1.64 -8.96
C GLY A 234 -2.33 -1.03 -7.60
N GLY A 235 -1.37 -1.62 -6.91
CA GLY A 235 -0.91 -1.23 -5.58
C GLY A 235 0.34 -0.37 -5.60
N SER A 236 1.08 -0.35 -4.49
CA SER A 236 2.27 0.50 -4.37
C SER A 236 3.50 -0.26 -3.91
N VAL A 237 4.64 0.00 -4.53
CA VAL A 237 5.94 -0.57 -4.12
C VAL A 237 6.93 0.56 -3.87
N ARG A 238 7.55 0.61 -2.70
CA ARG A 238 8.61 1.58 -2.38
C ARG A 238 9.88 0.87 -1.95
N LEU A 239 10.99 1.15 -2.61
CA LEU A 239 12.32 0.65 -2.25
C LEU A 239 13.15 1.80 -1.69
N VAL A 240 13.82 1.59 -0.55
CA VAL A 240 14.68 2.61 0.08
C VAL A 240 16.00 1.97 0.53
N ALA A 241 17.10 2.30 -0.13
CA ALA A 241 18.43 1.81 0.25
C ALA A 241 19.56 2.67 -0.37
N PRO A 242 20.76 2.71 0.21
CA PRO A 242 21.91 3.38 -0.40
C PRO A 242 22.17 2.91 -1.84
N VAL A 243 22.00 1.60 -2.08
CA VAL A 243 22.11 0.99 -3.40
C VAL A 243 20.83 0.21 -3.72
N VAL A 244 20.26 0.47 -4.91
CA VAL A 244 19.22 -0.37 -5.49
C VAL A 244 19.66 -0.75 -6.89
N ARG A 245 19.77 -2.05 -7.15
CA ARG A 245 20.31 -2.56 -8.41
C ARG A 245 19.61 -3.80 -8.94
N GLY A 246 19.91 -4.12 -10.20
CA GLY A 246 19.44 -5.31 -10.88
C GLY A 246 18.46 -5.00 -12.01
N THR A 247 17.91 -6.07 -12.59
CA THR A 247 17.09 -6.04 -13.81
C THR A 247 15.75 -6.76 -13.64
N GLY A 248 15.38 -7.11 -12.41
CA GLY A 248 14.10 -7.71 -12.10
C GLY A 248 12.92 -6.76 -12.33
N THR A 249 11.71 -7.29 -12.13
CA THR A 249 10.47 -6.59 -12.48
C THR A 249 9.70 -6.12 -11.26
N ILE A 250 9.19 -4.89 -11.30
CA ILE A 250 8.12 -4.43 -10.40
C ILE A 250 6.83 -4.32 -11.21
N ASP A 251 5.78 -4.98 -10.76
CA ASP A 251 4.47 -5.01 -11.42
C ASP A 251 3.36 -4.47 -10.54
N VAL A 252 2.97 -3.24 -10.85
CA VAL A 252 1.90 -2.47 -10.18
C VAL A 252 0.71 -2.25 -11.11
N ARG A 253 0.45 -3.17 -12.05
CA ARG A 253 -0.67 -3.04 -13.00
C ARG A 253 -2.02 -3.22 -12.30
N GLY A 254 -3.04 -2.51 -12.79
CA GLY A 254 -4.42 -2.79 -12.42
C GLY A 254 -4.90 -4.14 -12.96
N GLY A 255 -6.01 -4.63 -12.41
CA GLY A 255 -6.67 -5.87 -12.82
C GLY A 255 -7.08 -5.88 -14.29
N GLY A 256 -7.43 -7.07 -14.79
CA GLY A 256 -7.78 -7.30 -16.20
C GLY A 256 -6.62 -7.14 -17.18
N GLY A 257 -5.38 -6.98 -16.72
CA GLY A 257 -4.23 -6.67 -17.57
C GLY A 257 -3.99 -5.17 -17.77
N GLY A 258 -4.31 -4.34 -16.77
CA GLY A 258 -4.12 -2.89 -16.79
C GLY A 258 -5.41 -2.09 -17.05
N TRP A 259 -6.58 -2.72 -16.94
CA TRP A 259 -7.86 -1.98 -17.03
C TRP A 259 -8.18 -1.23 -15.76
N GLY A 260 -7.80 -1.76 -14.59
CA GLY A 260 -7.73 -0.97 -13.37
C GLY A 260 -6.65 0.11 -13.50
N GLY A 261 -6.81 1.22 -12.79
CA GLY A 261 -5.78 2.25 -12.75
C GLY A 261 -4.46 1.67 -12.28
N THR A 262 -3.36 2.10 -12.90
CA THR A 262 -2.03 1.67 -12.51
C THR A 262 -1.68 2.19 -11.12
N GLY A 263 -0.97 1.37 -10.35
CA GLY A 263 -0.41 1.71 -9.05
C GLY A 263 0.78 2.67 -9.14
N ARG A 264 1.72 2.56 -8.20
CA ARG A 264 2.95 3.37 -8.16
C ARG A 264 4.14 2.56 -7.67
N ASP A 265 5.27 2.74 -8.30
CA ASP A 265 6.54 2.24 -7.84
C ASP A 265 7.55 3.37 -7.65
N ARG A 266 8.22 3.37 -6.49
CA ARG A 266 9.18 4.41 -6.11
C ARG A 266 10.47 3.78 -5.62
N VAL A 267 11.59 4.31 -6.08
CA VAL A 267 12.91 3.93 -5.61
C VAL A 267 13.62 5.15 -5.05
N ASP A 268 13.83 5.19 -3.74
CA ASP A 268 14.68 6.18 -3.07
C ASP A 268 16.08 5.58 -2.90
N VAL A 269 17.06 6.14 -3.59
CA VAL A 269 18.40 5.55 -3.72
C VAL A 269 19.48 6.62 -3.91
N ILE A 270 20.67 6.35 -3.34
CA ILE A 270 21.84 7.22 -3.43
C ILE A 270 22.68 6.86 -4.69
N ASP A 271 23.13 5.61 -4.82
CA ASP A 271 23.87 5.15 -6.01
C ASP A 271 22.94 4.50 -7.04
N ARG A 272 22.81 5.15 -8.19
CA ARG A 272 21.92 4.75 -9.29
C ARG A 272 22.62 4.03 -10.44
N LYS A 273 23.94 3.79 -10.36
CA LYS A 273 24.73 3.29 -11.50
C LYS A 273 24.25 1.95 -12.06
N GLN A 274 23.64 1.13 -11.22
CA GLN A 274 23.15 -0.21 -11.58
C GLN A 274 21.63 -0.37 -11.39
N LEU A 275 20.90 0.74 -11.28
CA LEU A 275 19.44 0.74 -11.22
C LEU A 275 18.87 0.53 -12.63
N GLN A 276 18.50 -0.71 -12.96
CA GLN A 276 18.02 -1.11 -14.29
C GLN A 276 16.74 -1.95 -14.22
N LEU A 277 15.92 -1.69 -13.20
CA LEU A 277 14.68 -2.43 -12.97
C LEU A 277 13.70 -2.26 -14.13
N ILE A 278 12.98 -3.34 -14.43
CA ILE A 278 11.89 -3.34 -15.41
C ILE A 278 10.61 -2.95 -14.69
N VAL A 279 9.93 -1.91 -15.20
CA VAL A 279 8.66 -1.42 -14.65
C VAL A 279 7.59 -1.55 -15.73
N THR A 280 6.44 -2.13 -15.39
CA THR A 280 5.44 -2.50 -16.40
C THR A 280 4.70 -1.29 -16.98
N PHE A 281 4.66 -0.18 -16.25
CA PHE A 281 4.14 1.10 -16.71
C PHE A 281 5.03 2.25 -16.24
N VAL A 282 5.82 2.82 -17.15
CA VAL A 282 6.82 3.87 -16.85
C VAL A 282 6.24 5.10 -16.14
N GLN A 283 4.96 5.38 -16.32
CA GLN A 283 4.27 6.53 -15.69
C GLN A 283 3.96 6.30 -14.20
N ALA A 284 4.03 5.06 -13.73
CA ALA A 284 3.90 4.69 -12.32
C ALA A 284 5.23 4.79 -11.57
N TYR A 285 6.35 4.84 -12.30
CA TYR A 285 7.69 4.76 -11.75
C TYR A 285 8.28 6.13 -11.42
N SER A 286 8.94 6.22 -10.27
CA SER A 286 9.69 7.41 -9.87
C SER A 286 10.96 7.04 -9.11
N VAL A 287 12.01 7.85 -9.26
CA VAL A 287 13.28 7.67 -8.55
C VAL A 287 13.63 8.94 -7.79
N GLY A 288 13.85 8.81 -6.49
CA GLY A 288 14.15 9.89 -5.57
C GLY A 288 15.40 9.64 -4.73
N GLY A 289 15.65 10.56 -3.81
CA GLY A 289 16.65 10.42 -2.75
C GLY A 289 16.05 10.72 -1.38
N PHE A 290 14.74 10.49 -1.23
CA PHE A 290 14.05 10.68 0.05
C PHE A 290 14.34 9.46 0.93
N MET A 291 15.53 9.48 1.54
CA MET A 291 16.12 8.40 2.34
C MET A 291 15.49 8.32 3.74
N GLN A 292 14.17 8.17 3.79
CA GLN A 292 13.38 8.07 5.01
C GLN A 292 12.25 7.05 4.82
N VAL A 293 12.15 6.08 5.72
CA VAL A 293 11.10 5.05 5.70
C VAL A 293 9.78 5.64 6.17
N PHE A 294 9.75 6.16 7.40
CA PHE A 294 8.58 6.80 8.01
C PHE A 294 8.87 8.28 8.31
N PRO A 295 7.91 9.20 8.06
CA PRO A 295 8.00 10.56 8.58
C PRO A 295 8.07 10.55 10.11
N ASP A 296 8.75 11.54 10.69
CA ASP A 296 8.84 11.75 12.14
C ASP A 296 8.52 13.22 12.46
N PRO A 297 7.42 13.51 13.19
CA PRO A 297 6.40 12.55 13.65
C PRO A 297 5.60 11.93 12.49
N LEU A 298 4.98 10.77 12.72
CA LEU A 298 4.13 10.08 11.74
C LEU A 298 2.69 10.64 11.78
N PRO A 299 2.23 11.37 10.74
CA PRO A 299 0.88 11.91 10.74
C PRO A 299 -0.18 10.80 10.70
N ARG A 300 -1.23 10.95 11.49
CA ARG A 300 -2.27 9.93 11.65
C ARG A 300 -3.66 10.53 11.58
N LEU A 301 -4.55 9.79 10.90
CA LEU A 301 -5.96 10.11 10.76
C LEU A 301 -6.79 9.01 11.42
N ASP A 302 -7.69 9.38 12.31
CA ASP A 302 -8.53 8.47 13.10
C ASP A 302 -9.99 8.79 12.96
N VAL A 303 -10.80 7.74 12.89
CA VAL A 303 -12.23 7.86 13.18
C VAL A 303 -12.41 7.69 14.70
N THR A 304 -12.70 8.76 15.42
CA THR A 304 -12.79 8.79 16.89
C THR A 304 -14.21 8.66 17.42
N HIS A 305 -15.22 8.82 16.56
CA HIS A 305 -16.62 8.60 16.91
C HIS A 305 -17.44 8.22 15.68
N VAL A 306 -18.33 7.23 15.83
CA VAL A 306 -19.35 6.91 14.83
C VAL A 306 -20.65 6.49 15.50
N ALA A 307 -21.76 7.06 15.05
CA ALA A 307 -23.12 6.60 15.38
C ALA A 307 -23.38 6.42 16.89
N GLY A 308 -22.92 7.38 17.70
CA GLY A 308 -23.09 7.37 19.15
C GLY A 308 -22.06 6.54 19.92
N LYS A 309 -21.07 5.93 19.24
CA LYS A 309 -19.99 5.16 19.85
C LYS A 309 -18.65 5.89 19.70
N ASP A 310 -18.00 6.17 20.82
CA ASP A 310 -16.61 6.63 20.83
C ASP A 310 -15.66 5.47 20.49
N ILE A 311 -14.65 5.77 19.69
CA ILE A 311 -13.63 4.85 19.20
C ILE A 311 -12.29 5.40 19.71
N PRO A 312 -11.53 4.62 20.51
CA PRO A 312 -10.23 5.06 20.98
C PRO A 312 -9.31 5.42 19.81
N GLU A 313 -8.58 6.52 19.95
CA GLU A 313 -7.45 6.79 19.07
C GLU A 313 -6.48 5.61 19.10
N GLY A 314 -5.95 5.24 17.94
CA GLY A 314 -5.02 4.11 17.83
C GLY A 314 -5.71 2.77 17.61
N THR A 315 -7.05 2.75 17.46
CA THR A 315 -7.79 1.49 17.24
C THR A 315 -7.22 0.73 16.04
N THR A 316 -6.88 -0.53 16.29
CA THR A 316 -6.25 -1.45 15.32
C THR A 316 -7.26 -2.43 14.71
N GLU A 317 -8.53 -2.04 14.67
CA GLU A 317 -9.59 -2.82 14.04
C GLU A 317 -10.35 -1.95 13.05
N ALA A 318 -10.89 -2.57 11.99
CA ALA A 318 -11.73 -1.87 11.03
C ALA A 318 -12.99 -1.30 11.72
N VAL A 319 -13.32 -0.04 11.42
CA VAL A 319 -14.54 0.58 11.94
C VAL A 319 -15.74 0.13 11.10
N LEU A 320 -16.44 -0.89 11.62
CA LEU A 320 -17.67 -1.44 11.03
C LEU A 320 -18.87 -1.07 11.89
N VAL A 321 -19.91 -0.53 11.26
CA VAL A 321 -21.13 -0.08 11.94
C VAL A 321 -22.37 -0.67 11.26
N THR A 322 -23.23 -1.30 12.06
CA THR A 322 -24.58 -1.67 11.66
C THR A 322 -25.55 -0.90 12.54
N LEU A 323 -26.36 -0.04 11.95
CA LEU A 323 -27.33 0.73 12.72
C LEU A 323 -28.43 -0.18 13.28
N PRO A 324 -28.80 -0.04 14.56
CA PRO A 324 -29.97 -0.70 15.12
C PRO A 324 -31.23 -0.32 14.35
N LEU A 325 -32.20 -1.24 14.26
CA LEU A 325 -33.49 -1.00 13.62
C LEU A 325 -34.16 0.25 14.21
N ASN A 326 -34.73 1.10 13.35
CA ASN A 326 -35.37 2.38 13.69
C ASN A 326 -34.42 3.49 14.21
N SER A 327 -33.11 3.31 14.14
CA SER A 327 -32.17 4.42 14.37
C SER A 327 -32.32 5.49 13.29
N SER A 328 -31.99 6.74 13.63
CA SER A 328 -31.83 7.80 12.62
C SER A 328 -30.83 7.35 11.55
N ALA A 329 -31.14 7.56 10.27
CA ALA A 329 -30.18 7.32 9.20
C ALA A 329 -29.05 8.37 9.23
N THR A 330 -29.31 9.57 9.73
CA THR A 330 -28.26 10.59 9.92
C THR A 330 -27.54 10.36 11.23
N GLN A 331 -26.23 10.13 11.16
CA GLN A 331 -25.36 9.87 12.29
C GLN A 331 -24.14 10.79 12.26
N GLU A 332 -23.61 11.10 13.44
CA GLU A 332 -22.35 11.82 13.57
C GLU A 332 -21.17 10.88 13.29
N VAL A 333 -20.20 11.37 12.52
CA VAL A 333 -18.86 10.80 12.38
C VAL A 333 -17.85 11.87 12.79
N ARG A 334 -16.98 11.57 13.75
CA ARG A 334 -15.84 12.43 14.10
C ARG A 334 -14.54 11.83 13.58
N VAL A 335 -13.73 12.71 12.99
CA VAL A 335 -12.41 12.36 12.48
C VAL A 335 -11.37 13.27 13.11
N GLN A 336 -10.32 12.67 13.67
CA GLN A 336 -9.18 13.33 14.28
C GLN A 336 -7.96 13.26 13.37
N GLY A 337 -7.27 14.38 13.22
CA GLY A 337 -5.93 14.47 12.66
C GLY A 337 -4.91 14.71 13.77
N ARG A 338 -3.78 14.01 13.71
CA ARG A 338 -2.61 14.21 14.57
C ARG A 338 -1.36 14.35 13.71
N ASP A 339 -0.46 15.23 14.13
CA ASP A 339 0.88 15.46 13.56
C ASP A 339 0.88 15.88 12.07
N PHE A 340 -0.29 16.22 11.54
CA PHE A 340 -0.41 17.00 10.32
C PHE A 340 -0.12 18.49 10.58
N VAL A 341 0.07 19.24 9.49
CA VAL A 341 0.31 20.68 9.53
C VAL A 341 -0.68 21.41 8.63
N GLY A 342 -1.18 22.56 9.11
CA GLY A 342 -2.08 23.43 8.35
C GLY A 342 -3.49 22.85 8.18
N LEU A 343 -4.11 23.16 7.04
CA LEU A 343 -5.42 22.64 6.68
C LEU A 343 -5.28 21.27 6.01
N VAL A 344 -5.91 20.25 6.59
CA VAL A 344 -5.86 18.89 6.09
C VAL A 344 -7.20 18.57 5.43
N PRO A 345 -7.29 18.61 4.09
CA PRO A 345 -8.49 18.17 3.40
C PRO A 345 -8.62 16.65 3.56
N ILE A 346 -9.81 16.22 3.98
CA ILE A 346 -10.12 14.81 4.17
C ILE A 346 -11.39 14.43 3.41
N ARG A 347 -11.57 13.13 3.23
CA ARG A 347 -12.78 12.50 2.71
C ARG A 347 -13.19 11.38 3.65
N VAL A 348 -14.45 11.37 4.06
CA VAL A 348 -15.06 10.25 4.79
C VAL A 348 -15.95 9.46 3.86
N VAL A 349 -15.78 8.14 3.86
CA VAL A 349 -16.53 7.22 3.00
C VAL A 349 -17.21 6.18 3.87
N LEU A 350 -18.53 6.08 3.72
CA LEU A 350 -19.36 5.02 4.25
C LEU A 350 -19.60 4.00 3.14
N THR A 351 -18.95 2.84 3.22
CA THR A 351 -19.07 1.77 2.22
C THR A 351 -19.96 0.66 2.79
N PRO A 352 -21.23 0.55 2.39
CA PRO A 352 -22.07 -0.56 2.83
C PRO A 352 -21.63 -1.86 2.15
N ASP A 353 -21.86 -3.01 2.80
CA ASP A 353 -21.65 -4.31 2.17
C ASP A 353 -22.43 -4.43 0.86
N SER A 354 -23.66 -3.90 0.83
CA SER A 354 -24.52 -3.87 -0.36
C SER A 354 -25.07 -2.46 -0.60
N GLY A 355 -25.02 -2.01 -1.85
CA GLY A 355 -25.51 -0.70 -2.26
C GLY A 355 -24.39 0.29 -2.57
N SER A 356 -24.76 1.57 -2.60
CA SER A 356 -23.82 2.65 -2.96
C SER A 356 -23.23 3.28 -1.71
N SER A 357 -21.97 3.70 -1.85
CA SER A 357 -21.25 4.42 -0.81
C SER A 357 -21.78 5.83 -0.64
N VAL A 358 -21.65 6.35 0.58
CA VAL A 358 -21.89 7.76 0.90
C VAL A 358 -20.55 8.43 1.17
N ILE A 359 -20.31 9.57 0.54
CA ILE A 359 -19.01 10.26 0.55
C ILE A 359 -19.26 11.70 0.98
N GLU A 360 -18.52 12.16 1.99
CA GLU A 360 -18.50 13.57 2.40
C GLU A 360 -17.05 14.05 2.50
N ASP A 361 -16.80 15.26 2.00
CA ASP A 361 -15.49 15.91 2.10
C ASP A 361 -15.50 16.91 3.26
N ALA A 362 -14.37 16.99 3.98
CA ALA A 362 -14.21 17.90 5.09
C ALA A 362 -12.78 18.48 5.13
N THR A 363 -12.50 19.34 6.11
CA THR A 363 -11.16 19.86 6.35
C THR A 363 -10.92 19.94 7.85
N ILE A 364 -9.81 19.37 8.31
CA ILE A 364 -9.34 19.48 9.68
C ILE A 364 -8.37 20.67 9.76
N ASP A 365 -8.60 21.58 10.70
CA ASP A 365 -7.72 22.73 10.94
C ASP A 365 -6.73 22.42 12.09
N MET A 366 -5.52 21.99 11.71
CA MET A 366 -4.45 21.69 12.68
C MET A 366 -3.90 22.95 13.38
N GLY A 367 -4.35 24.16 13.01
CA GLY A 367 -4.07 25.38 13.76
C GLY A 367 -4.84 25.45 15.09
N SER A 368 -5.90 24.66 15.25
CA SER A 368 -6.73 24.62 16.45
C SER A 368 -6.18 23.71 17.56
N GLY A 369 -5.28 22.79 17.21
CA GLY A 369 -4.66 21.84 18.14
C GLY A 369 -3.91 20.72 17.44
N ASN A 370 -3.10 19.98 18.21
CA ASN A 370 -2.52 18.71 17.80
C ASN A 370 -2.71 17.70 18.95
N PRO A 371 -3.78 16.88 18.93
CA PRO A 371 -4.64 16.60 17.79
C PRO A 371 -5.71 17.68 17.53
N SER A 372 -6.33 17.63 16.34
CA SER A 372 -7.51 18.43 15.97
C SER A 372 -8.58 17.53 15.35
N GLU A 373 -9.86 17.89 15.48
CA GLU A 373 -10.99 17.07 15.01
C GLU A 373 -11.98 17.84 14.11
N VAL A 374 -12.78 17.10 13.35
CA VAL A 374 -13.95 17.59 12.63
C VAL A 374 -15.12 16.61 12.78
N SER A 375 -16.34 17.15 12.98
CA SER A 375 -17.60 16.37 13.01
C SER A 375 -18.35 16.51 11.69
N LEU A 376 -18.89 15.39 11.19
CA LEU A 376 -19.72 15.31 9.98
C LEU A 376 -21.03 14.61 10.31
N MET A 377 -22.14 15.13 9.78
CA MET A 377 -23.44 14.46 9.86
C MET A 377 -23.68 13.73 8.54
N MET A 378 -23.60 12.40 8.57
CA MET A 378 -23.65 11.57 7.36
C MET A 378 -24.89 10.68 7.34
N GLY A 379 -25.45 10.47 6.14
CA GLY A 379 -26.55 9.52 5.92
C GLY A 379 -26.01 8.08 5.82
N PHE A 380 -26.20 7.29 6.86
CA PHE A 380 -25.81 5.89 6.89
C PHE A 380 -26.80 5.02 6.10
N PRO A 381 -26.30 4.13 5.22
CA PRO A 381 -27.09 3.01 4.73
C PRO A 381 -27.68 2.20 5.89
N VAL A 382 -28.97 1.90 5.82
CA VAL A 382 -29.69 1.16 6.87
C VAL A 382 -29.73 -0.33 6.56
N ASN A 383 -29.82 -1.15 7.61
CA ASN A 383 -29.96 -2.62 7.52
C ASN A 383 -28.81 -3.34 6.78
N THR A 384 -27.61 -2.74 6.77
CA THR A 384 -26.40 -3.35 6.20
C THR A 384 -25.19 -2.94 7.05
N PRO A 385 -24.17 -3.80 7.21
CA PRO A 385 -22.89 -3.36 7.75
C PRO A 385 -22.27 -2.30 6.86
N VAL A 386 -21.68 -1.29 7.49
CA VAL A 386 -21.05 -0.14 6.81
C VAL A 386 -19.62 0.00 7.32
N ALA A 387 -18.66 -0.08 6.42
CA ALA A 387 -17.28 0.30 6.69
C ALA A 387 -17.14 1.82 6.66
N VAL A 388 -16.51 2.38 7.69
CA VAL A 388 -16.24 3.81 7.81
C VAL A 388 -14.75 4.05 7.62
N ASN A 389 -14.40 4.75 6.56
CA ASN A 389 -13.01 5.09 6.27
C ASN A 389 -12.84 6.60 6.11
N ALA A 390 -11.68 7.11 6.51
CA ALA A 390 -11.27 8.48 6.28
C ALA A 390 -9.93 8.50 5.53
N PHE A 391 -9.81 9.40 4.54
CA PHE A 391 -8.62 9.53 3.71
C PHE A 391 -8.21 11.01 3.61
N THR A 392 -6.91 11.28 3.56
CA THR A 392 -6.40 12.57 3.09
C THR A 392 -6.56 12.67 1.57
N ARG A 393 -6.73 13.89 1.04
CA ARG A 393 -6.99 14.12 -0.40
C ARG A 393 -6.14 15.21 -1.04
#